data_AF-A0A2H3DVG6-F1
#
_entry.id   AF-A0A2H3DVG6-F1
#
_cell.length_a   1.000
_cell.length_b   1.000
_cell.length_c   1.000
_cell.angle_alpha   90.00
_cell.angle_beta   90.00
_cell.angle_gamma   90.00
#
_symmetry.space_group_name_H-M   'P 1'
#
loop_
_entity.id
_entity.type
_entity.pdbx_description
1 polymer ?
#
loop_
_entity_poly.entity_id
_entity_poly.type
_entity_poly.pdbx_seq_one_letter_code
_entity_poly.pdbx_strand_id
1 'polypeptide(L)'
;MHYLQYDKNVVQHYRVEIRGWPRDIPFTTPSAIKSIVVLQTLHDAIIDGSCRWVSLTADEAKQRDKEQQAAGKEPKKCKTRSDKGKTRSDKDKHAKKQRKSSRLAQLPPTFISNEFVDDDDDDD
;
A
#
# COMPACT_ATOMS: atom_id res chain seq x y z
N MET A 1 11.87 1.06 -6.16
CA MET A 1 11.05 0.01 -6.81
C MET A 1 11.76 -1.33 -6.73
N HIS A 2 11.10 -2.38 -6.25
CA HIS A 2 11.65 -3.74 -6.20
C HIS A 2 11.14 -4.53 -7.42
N TYR A 3 11.98 -4.63 -8.45
CA TYR A 3 11.60 -5.19 -9.77
C TYR A 3 11.22 -6.68 -9.70
N LEU A 4 11.75 -7.44 -8.72
CA LEU A 4 11.34 -8.83 -8.47
C LEU A 4 9.88 -8.97 -7.99
N GLN A 5 9.31 -7.90 -7.44
CA GLN A 5 7.90 -7.84 -7.02
C GLN A 5 7.03 -7.06 -8.02
N TYR A 6 7.49 -6.90 -9.27
CA TYR A 6 6.76 -6.20 -10.33
C TYR A 6 5.31 -6.69 -10.46
N ASP A 7 5.11 -8.00 -10.47
CA ASP A 7 3.78 -8.60 -10.58
C ASP A 7 2.81 -8.12 -9.47
N LYS A 8 3.31 -7.92 -8.25
CA LYS A 8 2.49 -7.49 -7.11
C LYS A 8 2.29 -5.97 -7.09
N ASN A 9 3.39 -5.24 -7.23
CA ASN A 9 3.37 -3.79 -7.06
C ASN A 9 2.81 -3.07 -8.28
N VAL A 10 2.88 -3.68 -9.47
CA VAL A 10 2.44 -3.06 -10.73
C VAL A 10 1.21 -3.78 -11.27
N VAL A 11 1.29 -5.09 -11.51
CA VAL A 11 0.20 -5.84 -12.16
C VAL A 11 -1.01 -5.97 -11.24
N GLN A 12 -0.85 -6.39 -9.99
CA GLN A 12 -2.00 -6.52 -9.07
C GLN A 12 -2.55 -5.16 -8.62
N HIS A 13 -1.67 -4.22 -8.26
CA HIS A 13 -2.09 -2.95 -7.68
C HIS A 13 -2.67 -1.98 -8.71
N TYR A 14 -1.97 -1.80 -9.84
CA TYR A 14 -2.37 -0.84 -10.87
C TYR A 14 -3.12 -1.50 -12.03
N ARG A 15 -3.17 -2.84 -12.09
CA ARG A 15 -3.79 -3.58 -13.20
C ARG A 15 -3.20 -3.18 -14.55
N VAL A 16 -1.88 -2.97 -14.58
CA VAL A 16 -1.14 -2.70 -15.81
C VAL A 16 -0.02 -3.70 -15.95
N GLU A 17 0.14 -4.26 -17.15
CA GLU A 17 1.20 -5.20 -17.50
C GLU A 17 1.92 -4.72 -18.75
N ILE A 18 3.22 -4.97 -18.80
CA ILE A 18 4.01 -4.81 -20.01
C ILE A 18 3.91 -6.09 -20.84
N ARG A 19 3.32 -5.99 -22.04
CA ARG A 19 3.23 -7.11 -22.98
C ARG A 19 4.28 -6.96 -24.08
N GLY A 20 4.80 -8.11 -24.52
CA GLY A 20 5.81 -8.18 -25.57
C GLY A 20 7.19 -7.68 -25.15
N TRP A 21 7.54 -7.85 -23.87
CA TRP A 21 8.90 -7.60 -23.43
C TRP A 21 9.89 -8.53 -24.16
N PRO A 22 11.00 -8.00 -24.71
CA PRO A 22 11.98 -8.79 -25.46
C PRO A 22 12.60 -9.87 -24.56
N ARG A 23 12.62 -11.12 -25.04
CA ARG A 23 13.06 -12.30 -24.27
C ARG A 23 14.55 -12.26 -23.92
N ASP A 24 15.33 -11.56 -24.73
CA ASP A 24 16.78 -11.45 -24.56
C ASP A 24 17.18 -10.50 -23.42
N ILE A 25 16.21 -9.74 -22.89
CA ILE A 25 16.46 -8.70 -21.88
C ILE A 25 15.85 -9.11 -20.54
N PRO A 26 16.66 -9.29 -19.48
CA PRO A 26 16.12 -9.56 -18.16
C PRO A 26 15.33 -8.36 -17.63
N PHE A 27 14.13 -8.62 -17.11
CA PHE A 27 13.29 -7.58 -16.47
C PHE A 27 13.87 -7.23 -15.08
N THR A 28 14.83 -6.30 -15.07
CA THR A 28 15.60 -5.93 -13.87
C THR A 28 15.67 -4.41 -13.69
N THR A 29 16.36 -3.97 -12.64
CA THR A 29 16.66 -2.55 -12.42
C THR A 29 17.37 -1.96 -13.65
N PRO A 30 16.96 -0.76 -14.13
CA PRO A 30 17.58 -0.15 -15.30
C PRO A 30 19.08 0.10 -15.10
N SER A 31 19.52 0.40 -13.86
CA SER A 31 20.94 0.55 -13.51
C SER A 31 21.76 -0.75 -13.62
N ALA A 32 21.12 -1.92 -13.62
CA ALA A 32 21.81 -3.18 -13.84
C ALA A 32 22.05 -3.48 -15.33
N ILE A 33 21.34 -2.79 -16.23
CA ILE A 33 21.53 -2.91 -17.67
C ILE A 33 22.73 -2.06 -18.07
N LYS A 34 23.89 -2.70 -18.25
CA LYS A 34 25.15 -2.00 -18.59
C LYS A 34 25.44 -1.95 -20.09
N SER A 35 24.68 -2.65 -20.91
CA SER A 35 24.89 -2.72 -22.35
C SER A 35 23.99 -1.72 -23.07
N ILE A 36 24.60 -0.84 -23.86
CA ILE A 36 23.89 0.14 -24.70
C ILE A 36 23.05 -0.58 -25.77
N VAL A 37 23.56 -1.69 -26.30
CA VAL A 37 22.84 -2.49 -27.32
C VAL A 37 21.52 -3.01 -26.75
N VAL A 38 21.53 -3.49 -25.51
CA VAL A 38 20.32 -3.96 -24.82
C VAL A 38 19.31 -2.83 -24.63
N LEU A 39 19.77 -1.62 -24.30
CA LEU A 39 18.90 -0.45 -24.17
C LEU A 39 18.31 -0.02 -25.51
N GLN A 40 19.10 -0.07 -26.59
CA GLN A 40 18.63 0.23 -27.95
C GLN A 40 17.56 -0.77 -28.39
N THR A 41 17.80 -2.07 -28.21
CA THR A 41 16.80 -3.10 -28.55
C THR A 41 15.50 -2.92 -27.75
N LEU A 42 15.60 -2.57 -26.46
CA LEU A 42 14.41 -2.29 -25.66
C LEU A 42 13.67 -1.04 -26.15
N HIS A 43 14.41 0.01 -26.50
CA HIS A 43 13.86 1.25 -27.02
C HIS A 43 13.14 1.03 -28.35
N ASP A 44 13.78 0.33 -29.29
CA ASP A 44 13.22 0.03 -30.59
C ASP A 44 11.96 -0.84 -30.44
N ALA A 45 11.99 -1.84 -29.54
CA ALA A 45 10.81 -2.65 -29.24
C ALA A 45 9.62 -1.83 -28.73
N ILE A 46 9.87 -0.76 -27.96
CA ILE A 46 8.82 0.15 -27.48
C ILE A 46 8.30 1.02 -28.63
N ILE A 47 9.19 1.56 -29.47
CA ILE A 47 8.81 2.40 -30.62
C ILE A 47 8.01 1.61 -31.64
N ASP A 48 8.44 0.39 -31.95
CA ASP A 48 7.76 -0.52 -32.88
C ASP A 48 6.40 -0.99 -32.32
N GLY A 49 6.11 -0.70 -31.04
CA GLY A 49 4.88 -1.10 -30.37
C GLY A 49 4.80 -2.59 -30.00
N SER A 50 5.90 -3.32 -30.22
CA SER A 50 6.03 -4.71 -29.80
C SER A 50 6.04 -4.83 -28.27
N CYS A 51 6.66 -3.87 -27.58
CA CYS A 51 6.68 -3.74 -26.15
C CYS A 51 5.76 -2.59 -25.72
N ARG A 52 4.64 -2.90 -25.07
CA ARG A 52 3.67 -1.87 -24.66
C ARG A 52 3.03 -2.16 -23.32
N TRP A 53 2.63 -1.09 -22.65
CA TRP A 53 1.82 -1.18 -21.44
C TRP A 53 0.36 -1.41 -21.82
N VAL A 54 -0.25 -2.41 -21.20
CA VAL A 54 -1.66 -2.76 -21.40
C VAL A 54 -2.35 -2.76 -20.04
N SER A 55 -3.48 -2.07 -19.96
CA SER A 55 -4.39 -2.17 -18.81
C SER A 55 -5.09 -3.51 -18.83
N LEU A 56 -4.97 -4.28 -17.75
CA LEU A 56 -5.73 -5.52 -17.59
C LEU A 56 -7.15 -5.21 -17.16
N THR A 57 -8.08 -5.93 -17.75
CA THR A 57 -9.43 -6.05 -17.21
C THR A 57 -9.42 -6.85 -15.91
N ALA A 58 -10.47 -6.72 -15.10
CA ALA A 58 -10.56 -7.39 -13.80
C ALA A 58 -10.46 -8.93 -13.92
N ASP A 59 -10.94 -9.50 -15.04
CA ASP A 59 -10.88 -10.93 -15.29
C ASP A 59 -9.48 -11.40 -15.69
N GLU A 60 -8.77 -10.63 -16.51
CA GLU A 60 -7.37 -10.93 -16.84
C GLU A 60 -6.46 -10.81 -15.61
N ALA A 61 -6.70 -9.83 -14.73
CA ALA A 61 -5.96 -9.71 -13.47
C ALA A 61 -6.15 -10.94 -12.57
N LYS A 62 -7.38 -11.44 -12.44
CA LYS A 62 -7.66 -12.68 -11.69
C LYS A 62 -7.01 -13.91 -12.32
N GLN A 63 -6.99 -13.99 -13.65
CA GLN A 63 -6.33 -15.08 -14.37
C GLN A 63 -4.82 -15.08 -14.10
N ARG A 64 -4.18 -13.90 -14.14
CA ARG A 64 -2.75 -13.74 -13.84
C ARG A 64 -2.46 -14.05 -12.37
N ASP A 65 -3.33 -13.70 -11.44
CA ASP A 65 -3.18 -14.08 -10.03
C ASP A 65 -3.20 -15.60 -9.83
N LYS A 66 -4.09 -16.31 -10.52
CA LYS A 66 -4.14 -17.78 -10.50
C LYS A 66 -2.86 -18.39 -11.09
N GLU A 67 -2.38 -17.84 -12.21
CA GLU A 67 -1.16 -18.29 -12.87
C GLU A 67 0.08 -18.07 -11.99
N GLN A 68 0.14 -16.94 -11.27
CA GLN A 68 1.21 -16.63 -10.31
C GLN A 68 1.17 -17.54 -9.07
N GLN A 69 -0.03 -17.89 -8.58
CA GLN A 69 -0.20 -18.88 -7.51
C GLN A 69 0.24 -20.28 -7.98
N ALA A 70 -0.14 -20.68 -9.20
CA ALA A 70 0.27 -21.95 -9.80
C ALA A 70 1.79 -22.03 -10.06
N ALA A 71 2.42 -20.91 -10.43
CA ALA A 71 3.86 -20.81 -10.61
C ALA A 71 4.67 -20.80 -9.30
N GLY A 72 4.00 -20.95 -8.14
CA GLY A 72 4.67 -21.01 -6.83
C GLY A 72 5.29 -19.70 -6.37
N LYS A 73 5.00 -18.57 -7.04
CA LYS A 73 5.44 -17.22 -6.64
C LYS A 73 4.54 -16.66 -5.53
N GLU A 74 4.20 -17.48 -4.54
CA GLU A 74 3.41 -17.04 -3.41
C GLU A 74 4.12 -15.88 -2.68
N PRO A 75 3.41 -14.79 -2.35
CA PRO A 75 3.95 -13.81 -1.43
C PRO A 75 4.29 -14.50 -0.10
N LYS A 76 5.55 -14.40 0.30
CA LYS A 76 5.98 -14.74 1.65
C LYS A 76 5.08 -13.98 2.62
N LYS A 77 4.23 -14.73 3.32
CA LYS A 77 3.31 -14.20 4.33
C LYS A 77 4.19 -13.46 5.36
N CYS A 78 3.98 -12.16 5.51
CA CYS A 78 4.75 -11.37 6.47
C CYS A 78 4.63 -12.02 7.86
N LYS A 79 5.76 -12.21 8.53
CA LYS A 79 5.80 -12.87 9.83
C LYS A 79 4.89 -12.12 10.80
N THR A 80 3.95 -12.85 11.41
CA THR A 80 3.09 -12.29 12.45
C THR A 80 3.96 -11.73 13.56
N ARG A 81 3.71 -10.48 13.96
CA ARG A 81 4.46 -9.84 15.05
C ARG A 81 4.25 -10.62 16.35
N SER A 82 5.32 -10.78 17.12
CA SER A 82 5.33 -11.57 18.37
C SER A 82 4.50 -10.96 19.50
N ASP A 83 4.14 -9.69 19.37
CA ASP A 83 3.25 -8.96 20.27
C ASP A 83 1.78 -8.96 19.83
N LYS A 84 1.45 -9.55 18.67
CA LYS A 84 0.07 -9.60 18.18
C LYS A 84 -0.78 -10.42 19.16
N GLY A 85 -1.62 -9.72 19.92
CA GLY A 85 -2.47 -10.29 20.97
C GLY A 85 -1.92 -10.19 22.40
N LYS A 86 -0.74 -9.59 22.63
CA LYS A 86 -0.23 -9.34 23.98
C LYS A 86 -0.78 -8.02 24.52
N THR A 87 -1.58 -8.09 25.57
CA THR A 87 -1.93 -6.92 26.38
C THR A 87 -0.67 -6.40 27.06
N ARG A 88 -0.41 -5.09 26.95
CA ARG A 88 0.69 -4.44 27.66
C ARG A 88 0.42 -4.59 29.16
N SER A 89 1.40 -5.04 29.93
CA SER A 89 1.24 -5.22 31.37
C SER A 89 0.90 -3.89 32.04
N ASP A 90 -0.24 -3.82 32.73
CA ASP A 90 -0.62 -2.74 33.64
C ASP A 90 0.28 -2.75 34.90
N LYS A 91 1.57 -2.43 34.75
CA LYS A 91 2.46 -2.24 35.92
C LYS A 91 2.38 -0.83 36.54
N ASP A 92 1.43 0.01 36.10
CA ASP A 92 1.23 1.37 36.62
C ASP A 92 -0.15 1.60 37.28
N LYS A 93 -0.94 0.55 37.55
CA LYS A 93 -2.23 0.70 38.25
C LYS A 93 -2.13 0.81 39.78
N HIS A 94 -0.93 0.73 40.36
CA HIS A 94 -0.73 0.87 41.81
C HIS A 94 -0.26 2.26 42.28
N ALA A 95 0.06 3.20 41.38
CA ALA A 95 0.49 4.55 41.78
C ALA A 95 -0.65 5.58 41.99
N LYS A 96 -1.92 5.23 41.72
CA LYS A 96 -3.05 6.20 41.76
C LYS A 96 -4.05 6.01 42.91
N LYS A 97 -3.73 5.25 43.97
CA LYS A 97 -4.65 5.03 45.11
C LYS A 97 -4.44 5.95 46.33
N GLN A 98 -3.54 6.94 46.29
CA GLN A 98 -3.32 7.85 47.42
C GLN A 98 -3.33 9.34 47.06
N ARG A 99 -4.35 9.86 46.37
CA ARG A 99 -4.64 11.31 46.36
C ARG A 99 -6.15 11.59 46.27
N LYS A 100 -6.94 10.94 47.14
CA LYS A 100 -8.35 11.29 47.38
C LYS A 100 -8.49 11.98 48.74
N SER A 101 -7.94 13.18 48.89
CA SER A 101 -8.36 14.12 49.95
C SER A 101 -7.70 15.47 49.73
N SER A 102 -8.34 16.34 48.95
CA SER A 102 -8.30 17.81 49.06
C SER A 102 -8.49 18.43 47.67
N ARG A 103 -9.74 18.83 47.39
CA ARG A 103 -10.17 20.00 46.61
C ARG A 103 -11.60 19.77 46.15
N LEU A 104 -12.50 19.75 47.14
CA LEU A 104 -13.91 20.10 46.99
C LEU A 104 -14.05 21.63 46.74
N ALA A 105 -13.18 22.24 45.95
CA ALA A 105 -13.22 23.68 45.74
C ALA A 105 -12.64 24.00 44.38
N GLN A 106 -13.44 24.69 43.56
CA GLN A 106 -13.17 25.25 42.24
C GLN A 106 -13.69 24.40 41.05
N LEU A 107 -15.02 24.31 40.93
CA LEU A 107 -15.68 24.16 39.63
C LEU A 107 -16.55 25.41 39.40
N PRO A 108 -16.27 26.24 38.39
CA PRO A 108 -17.32 26.99 37.72
C PRO A 108 -17.97 26.11 36.63
N PRO A 109 -19.31 26.15 36.47
CA PRO A 109 -20.00 25.31 35.50
C PRO A 109 -19.83 25.91 34.11
N THR A 110 -19.18 25.19 33.18
CA THR A 110 -19.21 25.59 31.77
C THR A 110 -20.26 24.78 31.02
N PHE A 111 -21.25 25.55 30.62
CA PHE A 111 -22.44 25.31 29.81
C PHE A 111 -22.18 24.42 28.60
N ILE A 112 -23.08 23.45 28.38
CA ILE A 112 -23.15 22.63 27.17
C ILE A 112 -23.90 23.45 26.11
N SER A 113 -23.25 23.71 24.97
CA SER A 113 -23.93 24.11 23.74
C SER A 113 -23.16 23.50 22.56
N ASN A 114 -23.76 22.50 21.93
CA ASN A 114 -23.40 22.11 20.58
C ASN A 114 -24.07 23.13 19.64
N GLU A 115 -23.29 24.03 19.05
CA GLU A 115 -23.76 24.82 17.92
C GLU A 115 -23.63 23.97 16.66
N PHE A 116 -24.78 23.58 16.13
CA PHE A 116 -24.96 22.96 14.82
C PHE A 116 -25.18 24.11 13.84
N VAL A 117 -24.22 24.32 12.95
CA VAL A 117 -24.31 25.32 11.88
C VAL A 117 -24.86 24.59 10.66
N ASP A 118 -26.14 24.81 10.36
CA ASP A 118 -26.68 24.55 9.02
C ASP A 118 -26.53 25.85 8.21
N ASP A 119 -25.82 25.70 7.10
CA ASP A 119 -25.61 26.69 6.05
C ASP A 119 -26.78 26.52 5.06
N ASP A 120 -27.79 27.39 5.14
CA ASP A 120 -28.91 27.42 4.19
C ASP A 120 -28.89 28.80 3.49
N ASP A 121 -28.49 28.73 2.23
CA ASP A 121 -28.34 29.75 1.19
C ASP A 121 -29.74 30.11 0.63
N ASP A 122 -30.15 31.38 0.68
CA ASP A 122 -31.25 31.88 -0.17
C ASP A 122 -31.02 33.37 -0.52
N ASP A 123 -30.91 33.59 -1.83
CA ASP A 123 -30.61 34.80 -2.60
C ASP A 123 -31.93 35.49 -3.01
N ASP A 124 -32.09 36.79 -2.73
CA ASP A 124 -32.97 37.72 -3.47
C ASP A 124 -32.48 39.18 -3.34
#